data_AF-A0A7C1IDZ4-F1
#
_entry.id   AF-A0A7C1IDZ4-F1
#
_cell.length_a   1.000
_cell.length_b   1.000
_cell.length_c   1.000
_cell.angle_alpha   90.00
_cell.angle_beta   90.00
_cell.angle_gamma   90.00
#
_symmetry.space_group_name_H-M   'P 1'
#
loop_
_entity.id
_entity.type
_entity.pdbx_description
1 polymer ?
#
loop_
_entity_poly.entity_id
_entity_poly.type
_entity_poly.pdbx_seq_one_letter_code
_entity_poly.pdbx_strand_id
1 'polypeptide(L)' 'KDLIEIVTSFAGKLYGLRSHKKKRLVDGFKKLLEEVEKVE' A
#
# COMPACT_ATOMS: atom_id res chain seq x y z
N LYS A 1 -1.91 8.55 7.19
CA LYS A 1 -1.83 7.22 7.87
C LYS A 1 -3.02 6.34 7.48
N ASP A 2 -4.22 6.91 7.47
CA ASP A 2 -5.49 6.19 7.26
C ASP A 2 -5.57 5.44 5.92
N LEU A 3 -5.14 6.06 4.81
CA LEU A 3 -5.19 5.41 3.50
C LEU A 3 -4.26 4.19 3.38
N ILE A 4 -3.05 4.27 3.96
CA ILE A 4 -2.11 3.14 4.00
C ILE A 4 -2.69 1.99 4.81
N GLU A 5 -3.39 2.28 5.90
CA GLU A 5 -4.01 1.27 6.76
C GLU A 5 -5.16 0.56 6.06
N ILE A 6 -6.01 1.31 5.37
CA ILE A 6 -7.09 0.79 4.51
C ILE A 6 -6.51 -0.14 3.44
N VAL A 7 -5.53 0.33 2.67
CA VAL A 7 -4.88 -0.44 1.61
C VAL A 7 -4.19 -1.69 2.16
N THR A 8 -3.54 -1.59 3.31
CA THR A 8 -2.87 -2.74 3.96
C THR A 8 -3.88 -3.79 4.42
N SER A 9 -5.02 -3.37 4.98
CA SER A 9 -6.12 -4.26 5.38
C SER A 9 -6.69 -5.02 4.17
N PHE A 10 -6.98 -4.31 3.07
CA PHE A 10 -7.43 -4.94 1.83
C PHE A 10 -6.40 -5.89 1.23
N ALA A 11 -5.13 -5.49 1.18
CA ALA A 11 -4.05 -6.34 0.67
C ALA A 11 -3.85 -7.61 1.50
N GLY A 12 -4.07 -7.53 2.81
CA GLY A 12 -4.09 -8.69 3.71
C GLY A 12 -5.22 -9.67 3.39
N LYS A 13 -6.42 -9.18 3.10
CA LYS A 13 -7.58 -10.01 2.72
C LYS A 13 -7.45 -10.59 1.30
N LEU A 14 -6.93 -9.82 0.35
CA LEU A 14 -6.82 -10.22 -1.06
C LEU A 14 -5.67 -11.20 -1.32
N TYR A 15 -4.54 -10.99 -0.65
CA TYR A 15 -3.33 -11.75 -0.95
C TYR A 15 -2.84 -12.62 0.22
N GLY A 16 -3.36 -12.42 1.43
CA GLY A 16 -2.89 -13.07 2.63
C GLY A 16 -1.76 -12.30 3.32
N LEU A 17 -1.64 -12.49 4.64
CA LEU A 17 -0.76 -11.69 5.52
C LEU A 17 0.73 -11.78 5.15
N ARG A 18 1.18 -12.91 4.59
CA ARG A 18 2.57 -13.20 4.22
C ARG A 18 2.85 -13.12 2.71
N SER A 19 1.90 -12.67 1.90
CA SER A 19 2.10 -12.68 0.45
C SER A 19 3.08 -11.62 -0.03
N HIS A 20 3.98 -12.03 -0.93
CA HIS A 20 4.86 -11.11 -1.64
C HIS A 20 4.07 -10.06 -2.45
N LYS A 21 2.85 -10.37 -2.91
CA LYS A 21 1.97 -9.42 -3.61
C LYS A 21 1.48 -8.31 -2.67
N LYS A 22 1.12 -8.64 -1.41
CA LYS A 22 0.78 -7.65 -0.38
C LYS A 22 1.94 -6.69 -0.17
N LYS A 23 3.16 -7.22 0.03
CA LYS A 23 4.36 -6.39 0.23
C LYS A 23 4.60 -5.44 -0.95
N ARG A 24 4.59 -5.97 -2.18
CA ARG A 24 4.78 -5.18 -3.40
C ARG A 24 3.74 -4.06 -3.54
N LEU A 25 2.46 -4.34 -3.26
CA LEU A 25 1.40 -3.34 -3.36
C LEU A 25 1.56 -2.23 -2.32
N VAL A 26 1.77 -2.59 -1.05
CA VAL A 26 1.93 -1.59 0.02
C VAL A 26 3.17 -0.73 -0.19
N ASP A 27 4.29 -1.33 -0.59
CA ASP A 27 5.53 -0.61 -0.85
C ASP A 27 5.41 0.30 -2.09
N GLY A 28 4.77 -0.16 -3.16
CA GLY A 28 4.51 0.64 -4.36
C GLY A 28 3.57 1.81 -4.08
N PHE A 29 2.51 1.58 -3.31
CA PHE A 29 1.53 2.61 -2.95
C PHE A 29 2.14 3.74 -2.10
N LYS A 30 3.08 3.40 -1.19
CA LYS A 30 3.82 4.41 -0.41
C LYS A 30 4.62 5.35 -1.30
N LYS A 31 5.35 4.80 -2.28
CA LYS A 31 6.10 5.61 -3.24
C LYS A 31 5.19 6.48 -4.08
N LEU A 32 4.06 5.95 -4.51
CA LEU A 32 3.08 6.70 -5.30
C LEU A 32 2.50 7.88 -4.50
N LEU A 33 2.23 7.71 -3.21
CA LEU A 33 1.84 8.82 -2.33
C LEU A 33 2.94 9.88 -2.23
N GLU A 34 4.20 9.48 -2.04
CA GLU A 34 5.33 10.41 -2.02
C GLU A 34 5.51 11.17 -3.34
N GLU A 35 5.18 10.56 -4.48
CA GLU A 35 5.22 11.21 -5.78
C GLU A 35 4.08 12.23 -5.94
N VAL A 36 2.86 11.88 -5.54
CA VAL A 36 1.70 12.78 -5.60
C VAL A 36 1.91 14.00 -4.68
N GLU A 37 2.41 13.80 -3.46
CA GLU A 37 2.68 14.89 -2.50
C GLU A 37 3.78 15.86 -2.95
N LYS A 38 4.64 15.47 -3.91
CA LYS A 38 5.68 16.35 -4.48
C LYS A 38 5.20 17.15 -5.68
N VAL A 39 4.09 16.73 -6.29
CA VAL A 39 3.50 17.37 -7.47
C VAL A 39 2.49 18.45 -7.06
N GLU A 40 1.95 18.37 -5.85
CA GLU A 40 1.25 19.46 -5.15
C GLU A 40 2.22 20.44 -4.46
#